data_AF-A0A388PVQ2-F1
#
_entry.id   AF-A0A388PVQ2-F1
#
_cell.length_a   1.000
_cell.length_b   1.000
_cell.length_c   1.000
_cell.angle_alpha   90.00
_cell.angle_beta   90.00
_cell.angle_gamma   90.00
#
_symmetry.space_group_name_H-M   'P 1'
#
loop_
_entity.id
_entity.type
_entity.pdbx_description
1 polymer ?
#
loop_
_entity_poly.entity_id
_entity_poly.type
_entity_poly.pdbx_seq_one_letter_code
_entity_poly.pdbx_strand_id
1 'polypeptide(L)'
;MARRLLHSISLIRLGTVGFKTNPMSGPVKHTKKIFTGFSLIELLVVVAIIGILAAVGTIGYGNYVTQTKIKVTKSNIDNLIATIATLNGVSQSDTDKDCTKLSDCIDSVSLQVNSFKNAYNSQASGTQAILFYNTTALPNACDSSIKGKIYLGYTTETPPSTVSIFGCLDASQSYNVSYDWK
;
A
#
# COMPACT_ATOMS: atom_id res chain seq x y z
N MET A 1 39.38 16.35 84.41
CA MET A 1 38.91 15.94 85.75
C MET A 1 37.58 15.21 85.56
N ALA A 2 37.54 13.89 85.71
CA ALA A 2 36.98 13.21 86.90
C ALA A 2 35.48 13.54 87.09
N ARG A 3 34.52 12.63 87.25
CA ARG A 3 34.56 11.29 87.84
C ARG A 3 33.10 10.73 87.79
N ARG A 4 32.97 9.44 87.46
CA ARG A 4 32.26 8.40 88.25
C ARG A 4 30.71 8.34 88.37
N LEU A 5 30.28 7.06 88.41
CA LEU A 5 29.11 6.41 89.08
C LEU A 5 27.84 6.25 88.22
N LEU A 6 27.56 5.08 87.63
CA LEU A 6 27.01 3.80 88.18
C LEU A 6 25.52 3.85 88.56
N HIS A 7 24.84 2.75 88.23
CA HIS A 7 23.42 2.35 88.45
C HIS A 7 22.53 2.61 87.23
N SER A 8 21.90 1.63 86.58
CA SER A 8 21.42 0.32 87.03
C SER A 8 21.08 -0.53 85.79
N ILE A 9 21.76 -1.66 85.59
CA ILE A 9 21.33 -2.67 84.61
C ILE A 9 20.39 -3.61 85.33
N SER A 10 19.09 -3.41 85.11
CA SER A 10 18.07 -4.40 85.48
C SER A 10 18.03 -5.45 84.38
N LEU A 11 18.51 -6.65 84.69
CA LEU A 11 18.34 -7.84 83.85
C LEU A 11 16.86 -8.23 83.84
N ILE A 12 16.11 -7.76 82.85
CA ILE A 12 14.80 -8.32 82.55
C ILE A 12 15.04 -9.71 81.95
N ARG A 13 14.52 -10.73 82.63
CA ARG A 13 14.54 -12.14 82.22
C ARG A 13 14.19 -12.26 80.73
N LEU A 14 15.14 -12.78 79.97
CA LEU A 14 14.97 -13.22 78.59
C LEU A 14 13.96 -14.38 78.59
N GLY A 15 12.70 -14.10 78.29
CA GLY A 15 11.74 -15.13 77.95
C GLY A 15 12.27 -15.88 76.73
N THR A 16 12.44 -17.19 76.84
CA THR A 16 12.79 -18.04 75.71
C THR A 16 11.66 -18.00 74.70
N VAL A 17 11.81 -17.21 73.63
CA VAL A 17 10.93 -17.30 72.46
C VAL A 17 11.25 -18.65 71.81
N GLY A 18 10.41 -19.64 72.07
CA GLY A 18 10.47 -20.92 71.38
C GLY A 18 10.25 -20.70 69.90
N PHE A 19 11.31 -20.79 69.10
CA PHE A 19 11.19 -20.76 67.65
C PHE A 19 10.54 -22.07 67.22
N LYS A 20 9.25 -22.01 66.90
CA LYS A 20 8.54 -23.14 66.28
C LYS A 20 9.06 -23.26 64.85
N THR A 21 10.04 -24.13 64.64
CA THR A 21 10.39 -24.56 63.28
C THR A 21 9.19 -25.34 62.74
N ASN A 22 8.57 -24.82 61.67
CA ASN A 22 7.56 -25.58 60.96
C ASN A 22 8.25 -26.78 60.29
N PRO A 23 7.83 -28.03 60.54
CA PRO A 23 8.41 -29.21 59.92
C PRO A 23 7.89 -29.40 58.49
N MET A 24 8.03 -28.38 57.65
CA MET A 24 7.77 -28.47 56.21
C MET A 24 8.94 -27.85 55.44
N SER A 25 10.10 -28.48 55.55
CA SER A 25 11.11 -28.40 54.51
C SER A 25 11.43 -29.83 54.09
N GLY A 26 10.54 -30.39 53.28
CA GLY A 26 10.93 -31.51 52.42
C GLY A 26 12.01 -31.02 51.43
N PRO A 27 12.84 -31.92 50.89
CA PRO A 27 13.90 -31.54 49.96
C PRO A 27 13.31 -30.80 48.75
N VAL A 28 13.71 -29.53 48.57
CA VAL A 28 13.35 -28.75 47.38
C VAL A 28 14.02 -29.39 46.18
N LYS A 29 13.23 -30.05 45.34
CA LYS A 29 13.69 -30.66 44.09
C LYS A 29 14.02 -29.54 43.11
N HIS A 30 15.29 -29.11 43.07
CA HIS A 30 15.80 -28.24 42.03
C HIS A 30 15.70 -28.96 40.69
N THR A 31 14.60 -28.74 39.98
CA THR A 31 14.39 -29.30 38.66
C THR A 31 15.13 -28.40 37.68
N LYS A 32 16.36 -28.78 37.33
CA LYS A 32 17.16 -28.10 36.30
C LYS A 32 16.40 -28.22 34.97
N LYS A 33 15.70 -27.17 34.56
CA LYS A 33 15.20 -27.08 33.18
C LYS A 33 16.41 -27.03 32.25
N ILE A 34 16.61 -28.07 31.46
CA ILE A 34 17.57 -28.03 30.36
C ILE A 34 16.90 -27.23 29.25
N PHE A 35 17.35 -26.00 29.04
CA PHE A 35 17.03 -25.29 27.80
C PHE A 35 17.86 -25.93 26.69
N THR A 36 17.19 -26.65 25.79
CA THR A 36 17.77 -27.05 24.51
C THR A 36 17.92 -25.78 23.67
N GLY A 37 19.09 -25.15 23.77
CA GLY A 37 19.42 -24.00 22.93
C GLY A 37 19.54 -24.43 21.47
N PHE A 38 19.10 -23.58 20.55
CA PHE A 38 19.36 -23.73 19.13
C PHE A 38 20.88 -23.76 18.89
N SER A 39 21.36 -24.71 18.08
CA SER A 39 22.77 -24.77 17.72
C SER A 39 23.14 -23.64 16.78
N LEU A 40 24.36 -23.12 16.90
CA LEU A 40 24.87 -22.04 16.04
C LEU A 40 24.81 -22.43 14.55
N ILE A 41 25.12 -23.69 14.24
CA ILE A 41 25.07 -24.20 12.86
C ILE A 41 23.64 -24.31 12.31
N GLU A 42 22.66 -24.59 13.17
CA GLU A 42 21.25 -24.64 12.78
C GLU A 42 20.74 -23.24 12.41
N LEU A 43 21.20 -22.22 13.12
CA LEU A 43 20.88 -20.83 12.78
C LEU A 43 21.60 -20.40 11.49
N LEU A 44 22.88 -20.77 11.35
CA LEU A 44 23.71 -20.39 10.20
C LEU A 44 23.13 -20.90 8.88
N VAL A 45 22.71 -22.16 8.82
CA VAL A 45 22.13 -22.72 7.58
C VAL A 45 20.80 -22.06 7.22
N VAL A 46 19.96 -21.73 8.21
CA VAL A 46 18.67 -21.07 7.97
C VAL A 46 18.87 -19.68 7.36
N VAL A 47 19.80 -18.89 7.90
CA VAL A 47 20.10 -17.56 7.35
C VAL A 47 20.70 -17.67 5.95
N ALA A 48 21.55 -18.67 5.69
CA ALA A 48 22.11 -18.90 4.37
C ALA A 48 21.02 -19.21 3.33
N ILE A 49 20.06 -20.08 3.66
CA ILE A 49 18.96 -20.43 2.75
C ILE A 49 18.02 -19.25 2.54
N ILE A 50 17.64 -18.53 3.61
CA ILE A 50 16.78 -17.34 3.50
C ILE A 50 17.45 -16.25 2.65
N GLY A 51 18.77 -16.08 2.76
CA GLY A 51 19.52 -15.12 1.95
C GLY A 51 19.42 -15.38 0.45
N ILE A 52 19.56 -16.64 0.03
CA ILE A 52 19.43 -17.03 -1.38
C ILE A 52 17.98 -16.85 -1.86
N LEU A 53 17.01 -17.31 -1.08
CA LEU A 53 15.58 -17.17 -1.41
C LEU A 53 15.16 -15.69 -1.54
N ALA A 54 15.67 -14.82 -0.68
CA ALA A 54 15.42 -13.38 -0.77
C ALA A 54 16.02 -12.78 -2.05
N ALA A 55 17.23 -13.17 -2.43
CA ALA A 55 17.88 -12.67 -3.64
C ALA A 55 17.09 -13.03 -4.91
N VAL A 56 16.66 -14.29 -5.06
CA VAL A 56 15.86 -14.69 -6.24
C VAL A 56 14.44 -14.13 -6.19
N GLY A 57 13.84 -14.06 -5.00
CA GLY A 57 12.47 -13.55 -4.82
C GLY A 57 12.34 -12.07 -5.14
N THR A 58 13.34 -11.25 -4.81
CA THR A 58 13.31 -9.79 -5.04
C THR A 58 13.28 -9.43 -6.52
N ILE A 59 14.10 -10.10 -7.36
CA ILE A 59 14.15 -9.85 -8.81
C ILE A 59 12.82 -10.26 -9.47
N GLY A 60 12.31 -11.45 -9.15
CA GLY A 60 11.04 -11.94 -9.71
C GLY A 60 9.85 -11.08 -9.29
N TYR A 61 9.80 -10.69 -8.01
CA TYR A 61 8.71 -9.86 -7.49
C TYR A 61 8.69 -8.46 -8.11
N GLY A 62 9.86 -7.84 -8.34
CA GLY A 62 9.95 -6.54 -9.01
C GLY A 62 9.32 -6.55 -10.40
N ASN A 63 9.66 -7.55 -11.22
CA ASN A 63 9.09 -7.70 -12.56
C ASN A 63 7.59 -7.98 -12.52
N TYR A 64 7.13 -8.85 -11.61
CA TYR A 64 5.70 -9.14 -11.44
C TYR A 64 4.91 -7.87 -11.09
N VAL A 65 5.42 -7.04 -10.18
CA VAL A 65 4.77 -5.78 -9.80
C VAL A 65 4.71 -4.82 -10.99
N THR A 66 5.78 -4.68 -11.77
CA THR A 66 5.78 -3.82 -12.98
C THR A 66 4.75 -4.29 -14.01
N GLN A 67 4.70 -5.59 -14.31
CA GLN A 67 3.69 -6.14 -15.24
C GLN A 67 2.26 -5.98 -14.72
N THR A 68 2.07 -6.12 -13.41
CA THR A 68 0.78 -5.88 -12.76
C THR A 68 0.35 -4.42 -12.93
N LYS A 69 1.25 -3.47 -12.75
CA LYS A 69 0.97 -2.03 -12.95
C LYS A 69 0.59 -1.73 -14.39
N ILE A 70 1.32 -2.27 -15.37
CA ILE A 70 0.99 -2.17 -16.80
C ILE A 70 -0.43 -2.69 -17.07
N LYS A 71 -0.78 -3.87 -16.53
CA LYS A 71 -2.09 -4.48 -16.72
C LYS A 71 -3.21 -3.65 -16.08
N VAL A 72 -2.99 -3.10 -14.90
CA VAL A 72 -3.96 -2.21 -14.23
C VAL A 72 -4.18 -0.95 -15.06
N THR A 73 -3.12 -0.30 -15.53
CA THR A 73 -3.24 0.89 -16.39
C THR A 73 -4.03 0.57 -17.66
N LYS A 74 -3.74 -0.56 -18.31
CA LYS A 74 -4.50 -1.00 -19.49
C LYS A 74 -5.98 -1.24 -19.18
N SER A 75 -6.28 -1.93 -18.08
CA SER A 75 -7.66 -2.15 -17.65
C SER A 75 -8.41 -0.84 -17.38
N ASN A 76 -7.74 0.15 -16.79
CA ASN A 76 -8.33 1.47 -16.58
C ASN A 76 -8.68 2.13 -17.93
N ILE A 77 -7.78 2.06 -18.91
CA ILE A 77 -8.03 2.58 -20.27
C ILE A 77 -9.20 1.85 -20.93
N ASP A 78 -9.23 0.51 -20.86
CA ASP A 78 -10.33 -0.28 -21.44
C ASP A 78 -11.69 0.09 -20.83
N ASN A 79 -11.74 0.33 -19.52
CA ASN A 79 -12.95 0.83 -18.84
C ASN A 79 -13.36 2.22 -19.32
N LEU A 80 -12.40 3.12 -19.59
CA LEU A 80 -12.68 4.44 -20.16
C LEU A 80 -13.28 4.33 -21.56
N ILE A 81 -12.71 3.48 -22.42
CA ILE A 81 -13.23 3.24 -23.78
C ILE A 81 -14.65 2.70 -23.72
N ALA A 82 -14.90 1.68 -22.90
CA ALA A 82 -16.22 1.06 -22.77
C ALA A 82 -17.27 2.08 -22.32
N THR A 83 -16.89 3.00 -21.44
CA THR A 83 -17.81 4.03 -20.97
C THR A 83 -18.08 5.09 -22.02
N ILE A 84 -17.05 5.60 -22.73
CA ILE A 84 -17.25 6.52 -23.85
C ILE A 84 -18.12 5.89 -24.94
N ALA A 85 -17.95 4.59 -25.20
CA ALA A 85 -18.80 3.85 -26.12
C ALA A 85 -20.26 3.75 -25.64
N THR A 86 -20.47 3.58 -24.33
CA THR A 86 -21.79 3.60 -23.71
C THR A 86 -22.43 4.98 -23.84
N LEU A 87 -21.69 6.06 -23.53
CA LEU A 87 -22.15 7.45 -23.67
C LEU A 87 -22.66 7.72 -25.09
N ASN A 88 -21.92 7.29 -26.10
CA ASN A 88 -22.35 7.35 -27.51
C ASN A 88 -23.69 6.67 -27.80
N GLY A 89 -23.99 5.57 -27.10
CA GLY A 89 -25.26 4.87 -27.21
C GLY A 89 -26.39 5.60 -26.50
N VAL A 90 -26.12 6.22 -25.34
CA VAL A 90 -27.13 6.97 -24.59
C VAL A 90 -27.46 8.30 -25.27
N SER A 91 -26.47 8.97 -25.89
CA SER A 91 -26.68 10.19 -26.68
C SER A 91 -27.68 10.00 -27.83
N GLN A 92 -27.81 8.78 -28.36
CA GLN A 92 -28.81 8.44 -29.39
C GLN A 92 -30.21 8.17 -28.83
N SER A 93 -30.35 8.00 -27.52
CA SER A 93 -31.58 7.58 -26.87
C SER A 93 -32.40 8.72 -26.26
N ASP A 94 -31.96 9.98 -26.37
CA ASP A 94 -32.61 11.19 -25.79
C ASP A 94 -32.95 11.08 -24.27
N THR A 95 -32.40 10.07 -23.57
CA THR A 95 -32.81 9.71 -22.20
C THR A 95 -32.01 10.45 -21.12
N ASP A 96 -30.89 11.10 -21.48
CA ASP A 96 -30.15 11.95 -20.54
C ASP A 96 -29.43 13.07 -21.31
N LYS A 97 -29.94 14.30 -21.18
CA LYS A 97 -29.64 15.44 -22.07
C LYS A 97 -28.71 16.48 -21.42
N ASP A 98 -28.05 16.13 -20.33
CA ASP A 98 -27.16 17.05 -19.60
C ASP A 98 -25.69 16.96 -20.04
N CYS A 99 -25.35 16.02 -20.93
CA CYS A 99 -24.04 15.94 -21.58
C CYS A 99 -23.90 16.91 -22.77
N THR A 100 -23.83 18.22 -22.50
CA THR A 100 -23.61 19.21 -23.57
C THR A 100 -22.15 19.30 -24.01
N LYS A 101 -21.23 18.91 -23.12
CA LYS A 101 -19.78 18.85 -23.35
C LYS A 101 -19.21 17.50 -22.96
N LEU A 102 -18.14 17.07 -23.63
CA LEU A 102 -17.47 15.80 -23.31
C LEU A 102 -16.97 15.74 -21.85
N SER A 103 -16.46 16.86 -21.31
CA SER A 103 -16.03 16.95 -19.91
C SER A 103 -17.16 16.67 -18.93
N ASP A 104 -18.32 17.26 -19.19
CA ASP A 104 -19.48 17.14 -18.31
C ASP A 104 -20.03 15.72 -18.35
N CYS A 105 -19.98 15.09 -19.52
CA CYS A 105 -20.41 13.72 -19.74
C CYS A 105 -19.49 12.70 -19.07
N ILE A 106 -18.21 13.02 -19.01
CA ILE A 106 -17.22 12.18 -18.35
C ILE A 106 -17.29 12.31 -16.82
N ASP A 107 -17.61 13.50 -16.31
CA ASP A 107 -17.70 13.75 -14.85
C ASP A 107 -19.05 13.34 -14.24
N SER A 108 -20.16 13.44 -15.00
CA SER A 108 -21.53 13.21 -14.49
C SER A 108 -22.05 11.78 -14.66
N VAL A 109 -21.67 11.09 -15.74
CA VAL A 109 -22.22 9.78 -16.07
C VAL A 109 -21.19 8.68 -15.77
N SER A 110 -21.32 8.06 -14.59
CA SER A 110 -20.90 6.66 -14.32
C SER A 110 -19.42 6.28 -14.39
N LEU A 111 -18.52 7.15 -14.83
CA LEU A 111 -17.12 6.78 -15.02
C LEU A 111 -16.37 6.49 -13.72
N GLN A 112 -16.90 6.92 -12.56
CA GLN A 112 -16.17 6.97 -11.30
C GLN A 112 -14.72 7.41 -11.54
N VAL A 113 -14.51 8.40 -12.43
CA VAL A 113 -13.17 8.73 -12.92
C VAL A 113 -12.27 9.10 -11.74
N ASN A 114 -12.87 9.76 -10.74
CA ASN A 114 -12.32 10.10 -9.43
C ASN A 114 -11.73 8.91 -8.64
N SER A 115 -12.24 7.69 -8.88
CA SER A 115 -11.76 6.45 -8.27
C SER A 115 -10.56 5.84 -9.00
N PHE A 116 -10.27 6.22 -10.25
CA PHE A 116 -9.09 5.72 -10.93
C PHE A 116 -7.85 6.13 -10.17
N LYS A 117 -6.99 5.16 -9.90
CA LYS A 117 -5.68 5.39 -9.30
C LYS A 117 -4.62 5.02 -10.31
N ASN A 118 -3.61 5.87 -10.43
CA ASN A 118 -2.42 5.56 -11.20
C ASN A 118 -1.65 4.44 -10.47
N ALA A 119 -1.37 3.34 -11.18
CA ALA A 119 -0.70 2.17 -10.62
C ALA A 119 0.77 2.43 -10.18
N TYR A 120 1.38 3.51 -10.66
CA TYR A 120 2.73 3.94 -10.33
C TYR A 120 2.77 5.05 -9.28
N ASN A 121 1.68 5.79 -9.10
CA ASN A 121 1.54 6.83 -8.08
C ASN A 121 0.12 6.78 -7.49
N SER A 122 -0.04 6.11 -6.35
CA SER A 122 -1.34 5.97 -5.67
C SER A 122 -1.95 7.30 -5.20
N GLN A 123 -1.16 8.38 -5.15
CA GLN A 123 -1.64 9.73 -4.81
C GLN A 123 -2.28 10.43 -6.01
N ALA A 124 -1.92 10.03 -7.23
CA ALA A 124 -2.58 10.51 -8.44
C ALA A 124 -3.86 9.68 -8.66
N SER A 125 -5.00 10.27 -8.30
CA SER A 125 -6.33 9.73 -8.59
C SER A 125 -7.23 10.72 -9.31
N GLY A 126 -8.26 10.23 -9.97
CA GLY A 126 -9.20 11.10 -10.68
C GLY A 126 -8.53 11.92 -11.77
N THR A 127 -8.77 13.22 -11.72
CA THR A 127 -8.22 14.24 -12.62
C THR A 127 -6.68 14.35 -12.59
N GLN A 128 -6.01 13.73 -11.62
CA GLN A 128 -4.54 13.64 -11.59
C GLN A 128 -4.01 12.36 -12.26
N ALA A 129 -4.83 11.31 -12.34
CA ALA A 129 -4.52 10.09 -13.08
C ALA A 129 -4.94 10.21 -14.55
N ILE A 130 -6.01 10.96 -14.79
CA ILE A 130 -6.63 11.19 -16.08
C ILE A 130 -6.64 12.69 -16.37
N LEU A 131 -5.95 13.09 -17.42
CA LEU A 131 -5.79 14.48 -17.79
C LEU A 131 -6.51 14.76 -19.10
N PHE A 132 -7.32 15.82 -19.13
CA PHE A 132 -8.03 16.27 -20.32
C PHE A 132 -7.19 17.31 -21.08
N TYR A 133 -7.01 17.11 -22.38
CA TYR A 133 -6.19 17.94 -23.24
C TYR A 133 -7.02 18.49 -24.41
N ASN A 134 -7.29 19.80 -24.43
CA ASN A 134 -7.90 20.48 -25.58
C ASN A 134 -7.01 21.57 -26.21
N THR A 135 -6.01 22.05 -25.46
CA THR A 135 -5.22 23.25 -25.81
C THR A 135 -3.72 22.98 -25.85
N THR A 136 -3.27 21.79 -25.48
CA THR A 136 -1.87 21.37 -25.56
C THR A 136 -1.76 20.03 -26.27
N ALA A 137 -0.68 19.82 -27.01
CA ALA A 137 -0.46 18.60 -27.78
C ALA A 137 -0.39 17.39 -26.83
N LEU A 138 -1.05 16.29 -27.20
CA LEU A 138 -0.89 15.01 -26.52
C LEU A 138 0.59 14.63 -26.51
N PRO A 139 1.11 14.04 -25.42
CA PRO A 139 2.48 13.55 -25.40
C PRO A 139 2.73 12.57 -26.55
N ASN A 140 3.90 12.67 -27.18
CA ASN A 140 4.29 11.80 -28.28
C ASN A 140 4.99 10.51 -27.81
N ALA A 141 5.43 10.48 -26.55
CA ALA A 141 6.13 9.36 -25.94
C ALA A 141 5.87 9.34 -24.43
N CYS A 142 6.10 8.17 -23.82
CA CYS A 142 6.05 8.00 -22.38
C CYS A 142 7.41 8.20 -21.74
N ASP A 143 7.40 8.68 -20.49
CA ASP A 143 8.60 8.86 -19.66
C ASP A 143 8.31 8.48 -18.20
N SER A 144 9.32 8.58 -17.33
CA SER A 144 9.22 8.20 -15.92
C SER A 144 8.31 9.10 -15.07
N SER A 145 8.03 10.33 -15.52
CA SER A 145 7.14 11.32 -14.88
C SER A 145 5.67 11.10 -15.25
N ILE A 146 5.41 10.57 -16.45
CA ILE A 146 4.04 10.36 -16.96
C ILE A 146 3.58 8.90 -17.00
N LYS A 147 4.39 7.96 -16.53
CA LYS A 147 3.99 6.55 -16.39
C LYS A 147 2.70 6.37 -15.58
N GLY A 148 1.80 5.53 -16.08
CA GLY A 148 0.49 5.25 -15.51
C GLY A 148 -0.55 6.36 -15.66
N LYS A 149 -0.21 7.50 -16.27
CA LYS A 149 -1.17 8.57 -16.57
C LYS A 149 -1.90 8.28 -17.87
N ILE A 150 -3.14 8.73 -17.94
CA ILE A 150 -4.00 8.61 -19.11
C ILE A 150 -4.39 10.02 -19.55
N TYR A 151 -4.31 10.27 -20.85
CA TYR A 151 -4.55 11.55 -21.49
C TYR A 151 -5.75 11.38 -22.40
N LEU A 152 -6.75 12.24 -22.28
CA LEU A 152 -7.90 12.28 -23.19
C LEU A 152 -7.87 13.59 -23.94
N GLY A 153 -7.72 13.52 -25.26
CA GLY A 153 -7.90 14.62 -26.18
C GLY A 153 -9.22 14.53 -26.92
N TYR A 154 -9.73 15.65 -27.38
CA TYR A 154 -10.90 15.73 -28.24
C TYR A 154 -10.74 16.85 -29.27
N THR A 155 -11.36 16.69 -30.44
CA THR A 155 -11.29 17.70 -31.52
C THR A 155 -12.18 18.91 -31.24
N THR A 156 -13.35 18.67 -30.63
CA THR A 156 -14.36 19.68 -30.29
C THR A 156 -15.01 19.29 -28.97
N GLU A 157 -15.42 20.28 -28.16
CA GLU A 157 -16.11 20.03 -26.88
C GLU A 157 -17.52 19.47 -27.07
N THR A 158 -18.12 19.70 -28.24
CA THR A 158 -19.47 19.26 -28.62
C THR A 158 -19.43 18.18 -29.70
N PRO A 159 -20.38 17.22 -29.69
CA PRO A 159 -20.50 16.22 -30.74
C PRO A 159 -20.93 16.87 -32.08
N PRO A 160 -20.50 16.34 -33.24
CA PRO A 160 -19.59 15.20 -33.40
C PRO A 160 -18.14 15.58 -33.11
N SER A 161 -17.42 14.75 -32.35
CA SER A 161 -15.99 14.94 -32.06
C SER A 161 -15.23 13.61 -32.03
N THR A 162 -13.94 13.62 -32.35
CA THR A 162 -13.10 12.43 -32.19
C THR A 162 -12.35 12.52 -30.87
N VAL A 163 -12.56 11.54 -29.99
CA VAL A 163 -11.86 11.40 -28.71
C VAL A 163 -10.62 10.55 -28.92
N SER A 164 -9.45 11.11 -28.58
CA SER A 164 -8.17 10.42 -28.61
C SER A 164 -7.74 10.10 -27.19
N ILE A 165 -7.39 8.86 -26.92
CA ILE A 165 -6.90 8.40 -25.63
C ILE A 165 -5.45 8.00 -25.81
N PHE A 166 -4.57 8.60 -25.03
CA PHE A 166 -3.15 8.27 -24.95
C PHE A 166 -2.83 7.88 -23.51
N GLY A 167 -2.48 6.62 -23.28
CA GLY A 167 -2.15 6.11 -21.95
C GLY A 167 -0.72 5.64 -21.88
N CYS A 168 0.01 6.02 -20.84
CA CYS A 168 1.35 5.50 -20.60
C CYS A 168 1.29 4.27 -19.71
N LEU A 169 1.48 3.09 -20.30
CA LEU A 169 1.50 1.82 -19.58
C LEU A 169 2.73 1.72 -18.68
N ASP A 170 3.88 2.17 -19.16
CA ASP A 170 5.13 2.33 -18.42
C ASP A 170 5.95 3.49 -19.00
N ALA A 171 7.17 3.72 -18.52
CA ALA A 171 8.06 4.79 -18.98
C ALA A 171 8.52 4.69 -20.45
N SER A 172 8.13 3.65 -21.19
CA SER A 172 8.49 3.49 -22.61
C SER A 172 7.38 2.89 -23.48
N GLN A 173 6.28 2.44 -22.86
CA GLN A 173 5.18 1.77 -23.55
C GLN A 173 3.94 2.66 -23.44
N SER A 174 3.42 3.08 -24.59
CA SER A 174 2.15 3.80 -24.70
C SER A 174 1.05 2.92 -25.26
N TYR A 175 -0.19 3.31 -25.01
CA TYR A 175 -1.38 2.73 -25.59
C TYR A 175 -2.27 3.85 -26.09
N ASN A 176 -2.50 3.87 -27.41
CA ASN A 176 -3.19 4.95 -28.09
C ASN A 176 -4.39 4.39 -28.83
N VAL A 177 -5.55 5.02 -28.64
CA VAL A 177 -6.79 4.65 -29.34
C VAL A 177 -7.59 5.92 -29.62
N SER A 178 -8.30 5.93 -30.74
CA SER A 178 -9.22 7.01 -31.09
C SER A 178 -10.62 6.43 -31.25
N TYR A 179 -11.62 7.20 -30.83
CA TYR A 179 -13.03 6.82 -30.87
C TYR A 179 -13.86 8.01 -31.35
N ASP A 180 -14.78 7.78 -32.29
CA ASP A 180 -15.68 8.82 -32.77
C ASP A 180 -16.86 8.98 -31.82
N TRP A 181 -16.94 10.13 -31.16
CA TRP A 181 -18.06 10.54 -30.32
C TRP A 181 -19.11 11.26 -31.18
N LYS A 182 -20.32 10.71 -31.24
CA LYS A 182 -21.39 11.14 -32.16
C LYS A 182 -22.52 11.84 -31.43
#